data_AF-A0A8J5GNP5-F1
#
_entry.id   AF-A0A8J5GNP5-F1
#
_cell.length_a   1.000
_cell.length_b   1.000
_cell.length_c   1.000
_cell.angle_alpha   90.00
_cell.angle_beta   90.00
_cell.angle_gamma   90.00
#
_symmetry.space_group_name_H-M   'P 1'
#
loop_
_entity.id
_entity.type
_entity.pdbx_description
1 polymer ?
#
loop_
_entity_poly.entity_id
_entity_poly.type
_entity_poly.pdbx_seq_one_letter_code
_entity_poly.pdbx_strand_id
1 'polypeptide(L)'
;MAFTLKSRATTNPSRQGRKRRSPATRATATLYLHRRSTALGGELRRRRSRIFAATWNVGGNTPHEGLSLSDFLPADDHSDIYVLGFQEIVPLNAGNVLVIEDNEPAAKWLSLINQALNGAGDTETDIESHSSSPYIDSTSRGALFFQKLPLKAVSKTFKTEQGRRLRACNCPAEATRKSYRGSCFSCRHAHINDSDSEEEEEEEEEEEVVHYPISGFSVRPTSSKQKYCLITSKQMVGIFVTVWVRRELVQHIGHLRVACIGRGIMGWLGNKGCISVSLSLHRTSFCFICSHLASGEKGGDELRRNSDVSETLKHTQFRKVCRRAGRRIPVKILEHDRVIWLGDLNYRISLSYSETKKLLEDNNWHELFEKDQLKIEREAGRVFKGWNEGKIYFAPTYKYSNNSDTYAGEGATSKKKRRTPAWCDRILWNGDGIVQLSYIRGESKFSDHRPVCAVFVVEVGVNDDRSKNLTTPNMRVGAEEILNSRGGSC
;
A
#
# COMPACT_ATOMS: atom_id res chain seq x y z
N MET A 1 -71.38 38.07 -36.70
CA MET A 1 -72.29 36.99 -36.26
C MET A 1 -72.17 36.85 -34.74
N ALA A 2 -73.24 37.25 -34.04
CA ALA A 2 -73.79 36.74 -32.77
C ALA A 2 -73.13 35.49 -32.13
N PHE A 3 -73.09 35.24 -30.81
CA PHE A 3 -73.47 35.88 -29.52
C PHE A 3 -72.96 34.85 -28.45
N THR A 4 -72.56 35.14 -27.19
CA THR A 4 -73.41 35.12 -25.96
C THR A 4 -72.44 34.94 -24.75
N LEU A 5 -72.18 35.94 -23.89
CA LEU A 5 -72.68 36.19 -22.51
C LEU A 5 -72.12 35.37 -21.30
N LYS A 6 -71.52 36.14 -20.37
CA LYS A 6 -71.58 36.15 -18.87
C LYS A 6 -71.84 34.83 -18.09
N SER A 7 -71.07 34.58 -17.02
CA SER A 7 -71.38 35.02 -15.62
C SER A 7 -70.68 34.22 -14.51
N ARG A 8 -70.43 34.95 -13.41
CA ARG A 8 -70.54 34.62 -11.97
C ARG A 8 -69.62 33.62 -11.25
N ALA A 9 -69.40 34.03 -9.99
CA ALA A 9 -68.53 33.51 -8.94
C ALA A 9 -69.31 32.73 -7.85
N THR A 10 -68.53 32.25 -6.86
CA THR A 10 -68.86 31.66 -5.54
C THR A 10 -69.09 30.14 -5.56
N THR A 11 -68.39 29.31 -4.77
CA THR A 11 -68.41 29.23 -3.30
C THR A 11 -67.12 28.67 -2.64
N ASN A 12 -66.88 29.08 -1.39
CA ASN A 12 -65.82 28.71 -0.41
C ASN A 12 -66.24 27.44 0.39
N PRO A 13 -65.39 26.68 1.17
CA PRO A 13 -64.75 27.21 2.40
C PRO A 13 -63.48 26.50 2.99
N SER A 14 -62.92 27.15 4.03
CA SER A 14 -62.19 26.62 5.22
C SER A 14 -60.67 26.33 5.12
N ARG A 15 -59.81 27.18 5.70
CA ARG A 15 -59.27 27.18 7.09
C ARG A 15 -58.25 26.07 7.40
N GLN A 16 -56.96 26.42 7.44
CA GLN A 16 -56.19 26.55 8.70
C GLN A 16 -54.71 26.89 8.42
N GLY A 17 -54.21 27.91 9.12
CA GLY A 17 -52.87 28.45 8.95
C GLY A 17 -51.76 27.50 9.43
N ARG A 18 -50.71 27.37 8.61
CA ARG A 18 -49.43 26.81 9.04
C ARG A 18 -48.62 27.92 9.73
N LYS A 19 -48.62 27.90 11.07
CA LYS A 19 -47.65 28.64 11.89
C LYS A 19 -46.23 28.25 11.45
N ARG A 20 -45.46 29.24 10.98
CA ARG A 20 -44.01 29.11 10.79
C ARG A 20 -43.38 28.78 12.15
N ARG A 21 -42.76 27.61 12.28
CA ARG A 21 -42.02 27.22 13.49
C ARG A 21 -40.74 28.05 13.58
N SER A 22 -40.50 28.60 14.77
CA SER A 22 -39.34 29.46 15.07
C SER A 22 -37.99 28.75 14.86
N PRO A 23 -36.90 29.48 14.57
CA PRO A 23 -35.57 28.92 14.33
C PRO A 23 -35.02 28.05 15.47
N ALA A 24 -35.46 28.29 16.71
CA ALA A 24 -35.02 27.56 17.90
C ALA A 24 -35.40 26.07 17.88
N THR A 25 -36.51 25.68 17.23
CA THR A 25 -36.98 24.28 17.22
C THR A 25 -36.16 23.40 16.26
N ARG A 26 -35.49 24.00 15.26
CA ARG A 26 -34.60 23.30 14.31
C ARG A 26 -33.26 22.95 14.96
N ALA A 27 -32.73 23.84 15.81
CA ALA A 27 -31.48 23.61 16.53
C ALA A 27 -31.58 22.45 17.55
N THR A 28 -32.70 22.34 18.26
CA THR A 28 -32.96 21.24 19.20
C THR A 28 -33.15 19.89 18.51
N ALA A 29 -33.74 19.84 17.31
CA ALA A 29 -33.89 18.59 16.55
C ALA A 29 -32.54 18.09 16.00
N THR A 30 -31.67 19.00 15.57
CA THR A 30 -30.29 18.67 15.12
C THR A 30 -29.43 18.19 16.30
N LEU A 31 -29.53 18.84 17.47
CA LEU A 31 -28.83 18.40 18.68
C LEU A 31 -29.33 17.04 19.19
N TYR A 32 -30.63 16.75 19.08
CA TYR A 32 -31.20 15.45 19.49
C TYR A 32 -30.82 14.31 18.54
N LEU A 33 -30.72 14.58 17.23
CA LEU A 33 -30.22 13.62 16.24
C LEU A 33 -28.71 13.42 16.35
N HIS A 34 -27.94 14.46 16.71
CA HIS A 34 -26.52 14.33 17.00
C HIS A 34 -26.28 13.51 18.28
N ARG A 35 -27.07 13.76 19.34
CA ARG A 35 -27.04 12.96 20.58
C ARG A 35 -27.48 11.52 20.41
N ARG A 36 -28.42 11.23 19.49
CA ARG A 36 -28.81 9.84 19.16
C ARG A 36 -27.78 9.12 18.28
N SER A 37 -27.08 9.85 17.41
CA SER A 37 -25.95 9.28 16.65
C SER A 37 -24.76 8.94 17.56
N THR A 38 -24.53 9.71 18.63
CA THR A 38 -23.52 9.40 19.65
C THR A 38 -23.98 8.35 20.67
N ALA A 39 -25.29 8.13 20.83
CA ALA A 39 -25.83 7.14 21.78
C ALA A 39 -25.98 5.72 21.20
N LEU A 40 -25.78 5.52 19.90
CA LEU A 40 -25.88 4.21 19.22
C LEU A 40 -24.58 3.78 18.49
N GLY A 41 -23.55 4.61 18.49
CA GLY A 41 -22.22 4.27 17.98
C GLY A 41 -21.24 4.21 19.13
N GLY A 42 -20.83 3.01 19.54
CA GLY A 42 -19.69 2.86 20.46
C GLY A 42 -18.52 3.70 19.94
N GLU A 43 -17.90 4.47 20.83
CA GLU A 43 -16.80 5.37 20.50
C GLU A 43 -15.69 4.56 19.80
N LEU A 44 -15.44 4.86 18.52
CA LEU A 44 -14.49 4.10 17.72
C LEU A 44 -13.08 4.40 18.24
N ARG A 45 -12.51 3.48 19.01
CA ARG A 45 -11.14 3.61 19.51
C ARG A 45 -10.18 3.69 18.31
N ARG A 46 -9.47 4.81 18.21
CA ARG A 46 -8.39 4.99 17.22
C ARG A 46 -7.06 4.58 17.85
N ARG A 47 -6.29 3.76 17.13
CA ARG A 47 -4.88 3.49 17.41
C ARG A 47 -4.02 4.21 16.37
N ARG A 48 -2.78 4.50 16.73
CA ARG A 48 -1.78 4.99 15.79
C ARG A 48 -0.98 3.80 15.28
N SER A 49 -0.72 3.77 13.99
CA SER A 49 0.18 2.80 13.37
C SER A 49 1.26 3.53 12.57
N ARG A 50 2.49 3.05 12.65
CA ARG A 50 3.64 3.64 11.94
C ARG A 50 3.86 2.91 10.62
N ILE A 51 3.94 3.64 9.51
CA ILE A 51 4.14 3.07 8.17
C ILE A 51 5.43 3.63 7.59
N PHE A 52 6.34 2.75 7.21
CA PHE A 52 7.51 3.07 6.41
C PHE A 52 7.18 2.82 4.95
N ALA A 53 7.30 3.83 4.09
CA ALA A 53 7.18 3.68 2.65
C ALA A 53 8.51 4.08 2.00
N ALA A 54 9.02 3.27 1.08
CA ALA A 54 10.23 3.61 0.35
C ALA A 54 10.16 3.18 -1.10
N THR A 55 10.78 3.96 -1.97
CA THR A 55 10.87 3.70 -3.40
C THR A 55 12.31 3.76 -3.89
N TRP A 56 12.67 2.87 -4.80
CA TRP A 56 14.00 2.89 -5.42
C TRP A 56 13.95 2.37 -6.86
N ASN A 57 14.27 3.24 -7.83
CA ASN A 57 14.61 2.79 -9.17
C ASN A 57 16.03 2.21 -9.15
N VAL A 58 16.18 0.92 -9.46
CA VAL A 58 17.45 0.19 -9.36
C VAL A 58 18.15 0.05 -10.71
N GLY A 59 17.66 0.70 -11.77
CA GLY A 59 18.37 0.88 -13.04
C GLY A 59 18.69 -0.42 -13.80
N GLY A 60 17.91 -1.48 -13.59
CA GLY A 60 18.14 -2.81 -14.16
C GLY A 60 19.18 -3.64 -13.41
N ASN A 61 19.71 -3.15 -12.28
CA ASN A 61 20.76 -3.84 -11.52
C ASN A 61 20.16 -4.94 -10.64
N THR A 62 20.64 -6.17 -10.81
CA THR A 62 20.30 -7.29 -9.94
C THR A 62 21.09 -7.20 -8.63
N PRO A 63 20.43 -7.31 -7.47
CA PRO A 63 21.13 -7.25 -6.18
C PRO A 63 22.08 -8.44 -6.00
N HIS A 64 23.18 -8.18 -5.30
CA HIS A 64 24.21 -9.15 -4.94
C HIS A 64 24.22 -9.32 -3.40
N GLU A 65 24.82 -10.39 -2.90
CA GLU A 65 24.70 -10.77 -1.47
C GLU A 65 25.24 -9.72 -0.50
N GLY A 66 26.29 -9.01 -0.87
CA GLY A 66 26.90 -7.96 -0.05
C GLY A 66 26.15 -6.62 -0.06
N LEU A 67 25.03 -6.51 -0.78
CA LEU A 67 24.29 -5.25 -0.85
C LEU A 67 23.64 -4.94 0.50
N SER A 68 24.18 -3.93 1.19
CA SER A 68 23.54 -3.37 2.39
C SER A 68 22.28 -2.60 2.01
N LEU A 69 21.18 -2.90 2.71
CA LEU A 69 19.93 -2.12 2.61
C LEU A 69 19.84 -1.00 3.65
N SER A 70 20.87 -0.74 4.46
CA SER A 70 20.80 0.27 5.54
C SER A 70 20.38 1.67 5.08
N ASP A 71 20.83 2.09 3.89
CA ASP A 71 20.44 3.38 3.27
C ASP A 71 18.99 3.40 2.74
N PHE A 72 18.34 2.23 2.62
CA PHE A 72 16.97 2.08 2.12
C PHE A 72 15.97 1.65 3.21
N LEU A 73 16.45 0.85 4.16
CA LEU A 73 15.76 0.27 5.31
C LEU A 73 16.65 0.44 6.54
N PRO A 74 16.56 1.59 7.24
CA PRO A 74 17.31 1.83 8.46
C PRO A 74 16.99 0.79 9.53
N ALA A 75 18.03 0.20 10.14
CA ALA A 75 17.89 -0.89 11.11
C ALA A 75 17.17 -0.47 12.42
N ASP A 76 17.20 0.83 12.73
CA ASP A 76 16.56 1.46 13.89
C ASP A 76 15.08 1.82 13.65
N ASP A 77 14.60 1.77 12.40
CA ASP A 77 13.17 1.95 12.16
C ASP A 77 12.40 0.70 12.59
N HIS A 78 11.31 0.93 13.33
CA HIS A 78 10.45 -0.12 13.87
C HIS A 78 8.99 0.12 13.49
N SER A 79 8.75 0.49 12.22
CA SER A 79 7.40 0.67 11.71
C SER A 79 6.55 -0.59 11.84
N ASP A 80 5.24 -0.43 11.88
CA ASP A 80 4.28 -1.53 11.94
C ASP A 80 4.07 -2.16 10.56
N ILE A 81 4.19 -1.34 9.51
CA ILE A 81 4.03 -1.72 8.11
C ILE A 81 5.20 -1.14 7.32
N TYR A 82 5.84 -1.96 6.49
CA TYR A 82 6.81 -1.53 5.47
C TYR A 82 6.21 -1.74 4.09
N VAL A 83 6.24 -0.70 3.27
CA VAL A 83 5.78 -0.69 1.89
C VAL A 83 6.97 -0.31 1.01
N LEU A 84 7.52 -1.29 0.30
CA LEU A 84 8.77 -1.12 -0.44
C LEU A 84 8.49 -1.30 -1.92
N GLY A 85 8.67 -0.22 -2.67
CA GLY A 85 8.52 -0.17 -4.12
C GLY A 85 9.86 -0.10 -4.82
N PHE A 86 9.99 -0.85 -5.91
CA PHE A 86 11.16 -0.81 -6.78
C PHE A 86 10.74 -0.62 -8.23
N GLN A 87 11.60 0.02 -9.00
CA GLN A 87 11.44 0.22 -10.44
C GLN A 87 12.71 -0.23 -11.16
N GLU A 88 12.56 -0.70 -12.39
CA GLU A 88 13.64 -1.28 -13.19
C GLU A 88 14.40 -2.40 -12.47
N ILE A 89 13.70 -3.35 -11.82
CA ILE A 89 14.38 -4.49 -11.18
C ILE A 89 14.93 -5.53 -12.17
N VAL A 90 14.55 -5.42 -13.44
CA VAL A 90 15.05 -6.25 -14.55
C VAL A 90 15.60 -5.32 -15.65
N PRO A 91 16.67 -5.71 -16.37
CA PRO A 91 17.10 -5.00 -17.56
C PRO A 91 15.97 -4.96 -18.61
N LEU A 92 15.68 -3.79 -19.17
CA LEU A 92 14.65 -3.62 -20.20
C LEU A 92 15.15 -4.07 -21.58
N ASN A 93 15.29 -5.39 -21.76
CA ASN A 93 15.52 -6.03 -23.05
C ASN A 93 14.22 -6.67 -23.58
N ALA A 94 14.17 -7.01 -24.87
CA ALA A 94 12.97 -7.56 -25.50
C ALA A 94 12.48 -8.85 -24.82
N GLY A 95 13.37 -9.69 -24.30
CA GLY A 95 13.03 -10.92 -23.60
C GLY A 95 12.23 -10.67 -22.31
N ASN A 96 12.72 -9.76 -21.47
CA ASN A 96 12.09 -9.44 -20.18
C ASN A 96 10.75 -8.70 -20.31
N VAL A 97 10.48 -8.10 -21.48
CA VAL A 97 9.28 -7.31 -21.74
C VAL A 97 8.22 -8.10 -22.52
N LEU A 98 8.61 -9.07 -23.36
CA LEU A 98 7.71 -9.73 -24.32
C LEU A 98 7.60 -11.25 -24.17
N VAL A 99 8.52 -11.92 -23.47
CA VAL A 99 8.61 -13.40 -23.51
C VAL A 99 8.13 -14.01 -22.19
N ILE A 100 8.93 -13.91 -21.12
CA ILE A 100 8.62 -14.45 -19.79
C ILE A 100 9.16 -13.46 -18.74
N GLU A 101 8.37 -13.19 -17.71
CA GLU A 101 8.77 -12.34 -16.59
C GLU A 101 9.88 -13.02 -15.77
N ASP A 102 11.09 -12.47 -15.79
CA ASP A 102 12.20 -12.94 -14.95
C ASP A 102 11.97 -12.52 -13.50
N ASN A 103 11.66 -13.53 -12.67
CA ASN A 103 11.34 -13.38 -11.26
C ASN A 103 12.57 -13.50 -10.35
N GLU A 104 13.75 -13.84 -10.89
CA GLU A 104 14.97 -14.04 -10.10
C GLU A 104 15.40 -12.75 -9.36
N PRO A 105 15.40 -11.55 -9.98
CA PRO A 105 15.76 -10.33 -9.26
C PRO A 105 14.81 -10.01 -8.12
N ALA A 106 13.50 -10.20 -8.32
CA ALA A 106 12.51 -10.00 -7.25
C ALA A 106 12.71 -10.98 -6.09
N ALA A 107 13.03 -12.24 -6.36
CA ALA A 107 13.34 -13.23 -5.33
C ALA A 107 14.56 -12.83 -4.49
N LYS A 108 15.62 -12.31 -5.13
CA LYS A 108 16.82 -11.81 -4.44
C LYS A 108 16.52 -10.58 -3.58
N TRP A 109 15.78 -9.60 -4.13
CA TRP A 109 15.30 -8.45 -3.36
C TRP A 109 14.49 -8.88 -2.13
N LEU A 110 13.58 -9.84 -2.30
CA LEU A 110 12.74 -10.33 -1.21
C LEU A 110 13.56 -10.98 -0.09
N SER A 111 14.61 -11.72 -0.45
CA SER A 111 15.55 -12.31 0.52
C SER A 111 16.31 -11.24 1.31
N LEU A 112 16.88 -10.24 0.62
CA LEU A 112 17.59 -9.12 1.26
C LEU A 112 16.69 -8.33 2.21
N ILE A 113 15.44 -8.05 1.80
CA ILE A 113 14.47 -7.35 2.65
C ILE A 113 14.16 -8.17 3.90
N ASN A 114 13.93 -9.48 3.75
CA ASN A 114 13.72 -10.35 4.90
C ASN A 114 14.91 -10.33 5.85
N GLN A 115 16.14 -10.37 5.32
CA GLN A 115 17.35 -10.28 6.14
C GLN A 115 17.45 -8.93 6.85
N ALA A 116 17.13 -7.82 6.18
CA ALA A 116 17.15 -6.49 6.81
C ALA A 116 16.09 -6.34 7.92
N LEU A 117 14.89 -6.89 7.73
CA LEU A 117 13.77 -6.76 8.68
C LEU A 117 13.80 -7.78 9.83
N ASN A 118 14.33 -8.99 9.56
CA ASN A 118 14.26 -10.14 10.48
C ASN A 118 15.62 -10.73 10.83
N GLY A 119 16.71 -10.29 10.20
CA GLY A 119 18.07 -10.68 10.57
C GLY A 119 18.33 -10.21 12.00
N ALA A 120 18.68 -11.15 12.87
CA ALA A 120 19.02 -10.83 14.24
C ALA A 120 20.15 -9.79 14.24
N GLY A 121 20.00 -8.72 15.02
CA GLY A 121 21.16 -8.07 15.57
C GLY A 121 21.82 -9.11 16.48
N ASP A 122 22.80 -9.84 15.95
CA ASP A 122 23.67 -10.67 16.76
C ASP A 122 24.53 -9.71 17.60
N THR A 123 23.94 -9.22 18.69
CA THR A 123 24.71 -8.73 19.83
C THR A 123 25.46 -9.94 20.39
N GLU A 124 26.78 -9.85 20.27
CA GLU A 124 27.82 -10.58 20.99
C GLU A 124 27.34 -11.36 22.23
N THR A 125 27.38 -12.69 22.13
CA THR A 125 27.64 -13.73 23.15
C THR A 125 27.30 -15.03 22.42
N ASP A 126 28.23 -15.88 21.96
CA ASP A 126 29.29 -16.52 22.73
C ASP A 126 30.49 -16.85 21.82
N ILE A 127 31.68 -16.48 22.29
CA ILE A 127 32.95 -17.02 21.81
C ILE A 127 33.09 -18.40 22.43
N GLU A 128 32.83 -19.47 21.69
CA GLU A 128 33.52 -20.73 21.92
C GLU A 128 34.00 -21.34 20.60
N SER A 129 35.31 -21.31 20.46
CA SER A 129 36.11 -21.92 19.42
C SER A 129 35.99 -23.44 19.46
N HIS A 130 35.41 -24.04 18.42
CA HIS A 130 35.82 -25.38 18.02
C HIS A 130 35.96 -25.47 16.50
N SER A 131 37.21 -25.52 16.08
CA SER A 131 37.68 -25.83 14.75
C SER A 131 37.36 -27.28 14.38
N SER A 132 36.59 -27.46 13.32
CA SER A 132 36.62 -28.69 12.54
C SER A 132 36.30 -28.36 11.08
N SER A 133 37.37 -28.23 10.31
CA SER A 133 37.35 -28.10 8.85
C SER A 133 37.00 -29.45 8.23
N PRO A 134 36.00 -29.57 7.33
CA PRO A 134 35.92 -30.71 6.45
C PRO A 134 36.71 -30.44 5.16
N TYR A 135 37.67 -31.33 4.91
CA TYR A 135 38.35 -31.54 3.64
C TYR A 135 37.35 -31.50 2.45
N ILE A 136 37.64 -30.68 1.43
CA ILE A 136 36.98 -30.78 0.13
C ILE A 136 37.79 -31.75 -0.72
N ASP A 137 37.23 -32.93 -0.96
CA ASP A 137 37.76 -33.91 -1.90
C ASP A 137 37.42 -33.49 -3.34
N SER A 138 38.43 -33.52 -4.21
CA SER A 138 38.42 -32.95 -5.53
C SER A 138 38.11 -34.00 -6.61
N THR A 139 36.91 -34.58 -6.64
CA THR A 139 36.50 -35.43 -7.77
C THR A 139 34.99 -35.49 -7.93
N SER A 140 34.43 -34.58 -8.74
CA SER A 140 33.20 -34.79 -9.53
C SER A 140 32.89 -33.50 -10.31
N ARG A 141 33.45 -33.36 -11.52
CA ARG A 141 32.93 -32.42 -12.52
C ARG A 141 31.69 -33.06 -13.15
N GLY A 142 30.57 -33.06 -12.42
CA GLY A 142 29.23 -33.29 -12.94
C GLY A 142 28.49 -31.97 -12.98
N ALA A 143 27.94 -31.59 -14.14
CA ALA A 143 27.18 -30.37 -14.32
C ALA A 143 25.96 -30.33 -13.38
N LEU A 144 26.08 -29.61 -12.25
CA LEU A 144 24.94 -29.28 -11.41
C LEU A 144 24.18 -28.15 -12.10
N PHE A 145 23.06 -28.50 -12.74
CA PHE A 145 22.05 -27.53 -13.16
C PHE A 145 21.53 -26.79 -11.93
N PHE A 146 21.98 -25.55 -11.72
CA PHE A 146 21.44 -24.65 -10.69
C PHE A 146 20.00 -24.31 -11.04
N GLN A 147 19.03 -24.88 -10.33
CA GLN A 147 17.62 -24.56 -10.52
C GLN A 147 17.29 -23.22 -9.84
N LYS A 148 16.71 -22.29 -10.61
CA LYS A 148 16.25 -20.98 -10.15
C LYS A 148 14.97 -21.16 -9.32
N LEU A 149 14.94 -20.67 -8.09
CA LEU A 149 13.71 -20.73 -7.28
C LEU A 149 12.65 -19.72 -7.77
N PRO A 150 11.39 -20.13 -7.96
CA PRO A 150 10.30 -19.20 -8.30
C PRO A 150 10.01 -18.20 -7.18
N LEU A 151 9.69 -16.95 -7.54
CA LEU A 151 9.28 -15.90 -6.58
C LEU A 151 8.12 -16.35 -5.68
N LYS A 152 7.18 -17.15 -6.22
CA LYS A 152 6.06 -17.73 -5.46
C LYS A 152 6.56 -18.61 -4.30
N ALA A 153 7.56 -19.46 -4.52
CA ALA A 153 8.15 -20.33 -3.50
C ALA A 153 8.84 -19.51 -2.40
N VAL A 154 9.71 -18.56 -2.78
CA VAL A 154 10.40 -17.69 -1.82
C VAL A 154 9.41 -16.86 -0.99
N SER A 155 8.35 -16.36 -1.63
CA SER A 155 7.29 -15.61 -0.95
C SER A 155 6.51 -16.47 0.06
N LYS A 156 6.29 -17.77 -0.21
CA LYS A 156 5.65 -18.69 0.74
C LYS A 156 6.48 -18.87 2.02
N THR A 157 7.81 -18.83 1.90
CA THR A 157 8.75 -18.97 3.03
C THR A 157 8.74 -17.78 4.00
N PHE A 158 8.35 -16.58 3.54
CA PHE A 158 8.31 -15.39 4.41
C PHE A 158 6.90 -15.03 4.92
N LYS A 159 5.89 -15.80 4.53
CA LYS A 159 4.52 -15.72 5.04
C LYS A 159 4.36 -16.62 6.26
N THR A 160 3.73 -16.14 7.33
CA THR A 160 3.31 -16.99 8.46
C THR A 160 2.18 -17.92 8.07
N GLU A 161 1.88 -18.98 8.84
CA GLU A 161 0.69 -19.80 8.60
C GLU A 161 -0.61 -18.98 8.56
N GLN A 162 -0.75 -18.00 9.47
CA GLN A 162 -1.85 -17.04 9.46
C GLN A 162 -1.80 -16.10 8.25
N GLY A 163 -0.60 -15.75 7.79
CA GLY A 163 -0.32 -15.03 6.54
C GLY A 163 -0.75 -15.80 5.29
N ARG A 164 -0.46 -17.11 5.25
CA ARG A 164 -0.89 -18.07 4.21
C ARG A 164 -2.40 -18.25 4.22
N ARG A 165 -3.03 -18.11 5.39
CA ARG A 165 -4.49 -18.16 5.60
C ARG A 165 -5.12 -16.77 5.81
N LEU A 166 -4.52 -15.71 5.25
CA LEU A 166 -5.09 -14.36 5.38
C LEU A 166 -6.54 -14.38 4.92
N ARG A 167 -7.42 -13.85 5.77
CA ARG A 167 -8.83 -13.84 5.45
C ARG A 167 -9.06 -12.90 4.27
N ALA A 168 -9.78 -13.38 3.26
CA ALA A 168 -10.30 -12.54 2.20
C ALA A 168 -11.15 -11.37 2.79
N CYS A 169 -11.86 -11.60 3.91
CA CYS A 169 -12.52 -10.54 4.71
C CYS A 169 -12.29 -10.70 6.22
N ASN A 170 -12.10 -9.58 6.93
CA ASN A 170 -12.18 -9.48 8.41
C ASN A 170 -13.60 -9.22 8.94
N CYS A 171 -14.61 -9.75 8.26
CA CYS A 171 -16.02 -9.62 8.61
C CYS A 171 -16.30 -10.50 9.85
N PRO A 172 -16.91 -9.98 10.94
CA PRO A 172 -17.41 -10.84 12.02
C PRO A 172 -18.43 -11.83 11.47
N ALA A 173 -18.35 -13.10 11.89
CA ALA A 173 -19.16 -14.20 11.35
C ALA A 173 -20.61 -14.25 11.89
N GLU A 174 -21.06 -13.29 12.70
CA GLU A 174 -22.35 -13.37 13.38
C GLU A 174 -23.39 -12.35 12.88
N ALA A 175 -24.39 -12.87 12.19
CA ALA A 175 -25.83 -12.66 12.49
C ALA A 175 -26.69 -13.57 11.60
N THR A 176 -26.41 -14.88 11.60
CA THR A 176 -27.30 -15.86 10.95
C THR A 176 -28.46 -16.22 11.87
N ARG A 177 -29.21 -15.22 12.35
CA ARG A 177 -30.59 -15.42 12.83
C ARG A 177 -31.42 -14.21 12.41
N LYS A 178 -32.38 -14.51 11.53
CA LYS A 178 -33.40 -13.66 10.89
C LYS A 178 -33.00 -13.05 9.55
N SER A 179 -33.41 -13.79 8.51
CA SER A 179 -33.77 -13.38 7.15
C SER A 179 -33.65 -11.89 6.84
N TYR A 180 -32.51 -11.49 6.26
CA TYR A 180 -32.47 -10.49 5.19
C TYR A 180 -31.40 -10.94 4.18
N ARG A 181 -31.82 -11.02 2.91
CA ARG A 181 -31.00 -11.36 1.74
C ARG A 181 -29.82 -10.38 1.64
N GLY A 182 -28.69 -10.77 2.18
CA GLY A 182 -27.46 -9.98 2.22
C GLY A 182 -26.26 -10.80 2.68
N SER A 183 -26.19 -12.06 2.25
CA SER A 183 -25.07 -12.95 2.56
C SER A 183 -23.83 -12.52 1.78
N CYS A 184 -22.73 -12.31 2.50
CA CYS A 184 -21.38 -12.28 1.93
C CYS A 184 -21.17 -13.56 1.09
N PHE A 185 -21.12 -13.43 -0.23
CA PHE A 185 -21.06 -14.55 -1.18
C PHE A 185 -19.85 -15.48 -1.00
N SER A 186 -18.83 -15.09 -0.23
CA SER A 186 -17.54 -15.80 -0.11
C SER A 186 -17.12 -16.10 1.35
N CYS A 187 -17.90 -15.71 2.35
CA CYS A 187 -17.47 -15.86 3.75
C CYS A 187 -17.55 -17.31 4.30
N ARG A 188 -18.01 -18.28 3.51
CA ARG A 188 -17.89 -19.72 3.82
C ARG A 188 -16.81 -20.31 2.91
N HIS A 189 -15.65 -20.60 3.50
CA HIS A 189 -14.58 -21.42 2.94
C HIS A 189 -14.15 -21.07 1.50
N ALA A 190 -13.37 -19.99 1.34
CA ALA A 190 -12.52 -19.84 0.17
C ALA A 190 -11.08 -19.64 0.66
N HIS A 191 -10.28 -20.70 0.53
CA HIS A 191 -8.87 -20.52 0.22
C HIS A 191 -8.79 -19.65 -1.03
N ILE A 192 -7.78 -18.79 -1.12
CA ILE A 192 -7.63 -17.85 -2.23
C ILE A 192 -7.32 -18.67 -3.49
N ASN A 193 -8.35 -19.10 -4.22
CA ASN A 193 -8.19 -19.53 -5.60
C ASN A 193 -8.04 -18.25 -6.43
N ASP A 194 -6.82 -18.06 -6.93
CA ASP A 194 -6.43 -16.98 -7.80
C ASP A 194 -6.97 -17.30 -9.21
N SER A 195 -8.21 -16.87 -9.48
CA SER A 195 -8.87 -17.08 -10.76
C SER A 195 -9.58 -15.78 -11.17
N ASP A 196 -8.84 -14.95 -11.91
CA ASP A 196 -9.26 -14.05 -13.02
C ASP A 196 -8.09 -13.14 -13.42
N SER A 197 -7.04 -13.76 -13.93
CA SER A 197 -6.09 -13.20 -14.88
C SER A 197 -5.52 -14.41 -15.59
N GLU A 198 -5.48 -14.40 -16.92
CA GLU A 198 -5.02 -15.50 -17.78
C GLU A 198 -3.56 -15.90 -17.45
N GLU A 199 -3.37 -16.63 -16.36
CA GLU A 199 -2.16 -17.39 -16.02
C GLU A 199 -2.60 -18.86 -16.00
N GLU A 200 -1.90 -19.69 -16.76
CA GLU A 200 -2.11 -21.13 -16.87
C GLU A 200 -2.18 -21.77 -15.47
N GLU A 201 -3.25 -22.52 -15.21
CA GLU A 201 -3.46 -23.28 -13.98
C GLU A 201 -2.51 -24.48 -13.96
N GLU A 202 -1.32 -24.33 -13.38
CA GLU A 202 -0.49 -25.46 -12.96
C GLU A 202 -0.89 -25.88 -11.53
N GLU A 203 -1.29 -27.14 -11.39
CA GLU A 203 -1.79 -27.76 -10.17
C GLU A 203 -0.80 -27.63 -9.00
N GLU A 204 -1.32 -27.34 -7.79
CA GLU A 204 -0.52 -27.20 -6.57
C GLU A 204 -0.05 -28.58 -6.06
N GLU A 205 1.15 -29.01 -6.44
CA GLU A 205 1.85 -30.07 -5.71
C GLU A 205 2.45 -29.49 -4.40
N GLU A 206 2.20 -30.17 -3.28
CA GLU A 206 2.82 -29.88 -1.99
C GLU A 206 4.31 -30.22 -2.02
N GLU A 207 5.14 -29.37 -2.63
CA GLU A 207 6.59 -29.51 -2.53
C GLU A 207 7.06 -29.18 -1.09
N GLU A 208 7.73 -30.15 -0.45
CA GLU A 208 8.50 -29.94 0.77
C GLU A 208 9.47 -28.76 0.59
N VAL A 209 9.54 -27.86 1.57
CA VAL A 209 10.50 -26.74 1.57
C VAL A 209 11.90 -27.30 1.85
N VAL A 210 12.52 -27.88 0.82
CA VAL A 210 13.91 -28.30 0.85
C VAL A 210 14.79 -27.06 0.73
N HIS A 211 15.86 -27.00 1.52
CA HIS A 211 16.85 -25.92 1.52
C HIS A 211 17.50 -25.80 0.13
N TYR A 212 17.05 -24.83 -0.66
CA TYR A 212 17.70 -24.52 -1.94
C TYR A 212 18.36 -23.13 -1.86
N PRO A 213 19.67 -23.05 -2.09
CA PRO A 213 20.33 -21.76 -2.24
C PRO A 213 19.80 -21.09 -3.53
N ILE A 214 19.20 -19.91 -3.41
CA ILE A 214 19.17 -18.97 -4.53
C ILE A 214 20.65 -18.65 -4.82
N SER A 215 21.05 -18.44 -6.08
CA SER A 215 22.46 -18.15 -6.43
C SER A 215 23.08 -17.13 -5.45
N GLY A 216 23.98 -17.61 -4.59
CA GLY A 216 24.46 -16.88 -3.41
C GLY A 216 23.52 -16.99 -2.20
N PHE A 217 22.32 -16.40 -2.28
CA PHE A 217 21.47 -16.13 -1.10
C PHE A 217 20.92 -17.35 -0.35
N SER A 218 21.21 -17.43 0.96
CA SER A 218 20.60 -18.40 1.88
C SER A 218 19.18 -17.97 2.31
N VAL A 219 18.16 -18.69 1.85
CA VAL A 219 16.77 -18.52 2.33
C VAL A 219 16.63 -19.24 3.67
N ARG A 220 16.54 -18.47 4.77
CA ARG A 220 16.26 -19.05 6.11
C ARG A 220 14.75 -19.22 6.32
N PRO A 221 14.27 -20.41 6.75
CA PRO A 221 12.85 -20.66 6.99
C PRO A 221 12.30 -19.82 8.15
N THR A 222 10.96 -19.71 8.21
CA THR A 222 10.24 -18.98 9.26
C THR A 222 10.58 -19.53 10.64
N SER A 223 11.28 -18.74 11.47
CA SER A 223 11.46 -19.06 12.89
C SER A 223 10.35 -18.43 13.74
N SER A 224 10.16 -18.93 14.96
CA SER A 224 9.29 -18.28 15.96
C SER A 224 9.74 -16.86 16.32
N LYS A 225 10.95 -16.44 15.90
CA LYS A 225 11.58 -15.15 16.20
C LYS A 225 11.38 -14.05 15.13
N GLN A 226 10.78 -14.32 13.96
CA GLN A 226 10.60 -13.25 12.94
C GLN A 226 9.65 -12.15 13.43
N LYS A 227 10.12 -10.91 13.42
CA LYS A 227 9.37 -9.71 13.83
C LYS A 227 8.38 -9.25 12.77
N TYR A 228 8.72 -9.43 11.50
CA TYR A 228 7.92 -9.00 10.35
C TYR A 228 7.58 -10.16 9.43
N CYS A 229 6.39 -10.09 8.84
CA CYS A 229 5.85 -11.11 7.96
C CYS A 229 5.50 -10.49 6.61
N LEU A 230 5.81 -11.18 5.53
CA LEU A 230 5.39 -10.77 4.19
C LEU A 230 3.87 -10.93 4.08
N ILE A 231 3.17 -9.85 3.72
CA ILE A 231 1.74 -9.88 3.42
C ILE A 231 1.51 -10.11 1.93
N THR A 232 2.20 -9.35 1.08
CA THR A 232 2.15 -9.51 -0.37
C THR A 232 3.44 -9.03 -1.03
N SER A 233 3.75 -9.65 -2.16
CA SER A 233 4.79 -9.26 -3.11
C SER A 233 4.20 -9.40 -4.51
N LYS A 234 4.41 -8.42 -5.38
CA LYS A 234 4.00 -8.50 -6.79
C LYS A 234 5.02 -7.83 -7.68
N GLN A 235 5.39 -8.52 -8.74
CA GLN A 235 6.18 -8.01 -9.86
C GLN A 235 5.25 -7.72 -11.05
N MET A 236 5.59 -6.68 -11.80
CA MET A 236 5.06 -6.38 -13.13
C MET A 236 6.21 -5.84 -13.99
N VAL A 237 6.80 -6.70 -14.79
CA VAL A 237 8.01 -6.46 -15.58
C VAL A 237 9.12 -5.92 -14.69
N GLY A 238 9.39 -4.61 -14.74
CA GLY A 238 10.42 -3.95 -13.94
C GLY A 238 9.92 -3.30 -12.66
N ILE A 239 8.62 -3.31 -12.39
CA ILE A 239 8.03 -2.74 -11.17
C ILE A 239 7.86 -3.86 -10.15
N PHE A 240 8.30 -3.64 -8.92
CA PHE A 240 8.13 -4.61 -7.84
C PHE A 240 7.64 -3.90 -6.58
N VAL A 241 6.69 -4.50 -5.87
CA VAL A 241 6.20 -3.99 -4.60
C VAL A 241 6.13 -5.10 -3.57
N THR A 242 6.52 -4.79 -2.34
CA THR A 242 6.34 -5.68 -1.19
C THR A 242 5.68 -4.94 -0.03
N VAL A 243 4.82 -5.64 0.71
CA VAL A 243 4.21 -5.15 1.93
C VAL A 243 4.54 -6.13 3.05
N TRP A 244 5.23 -5.64 4.06
CA TRP A 244 5.60 -6.37 5.27
C TRP A 244 4.88 -5.78 6.45
N VAL A 245 4.37 -6.64 7.33
CA VAL A 245 3.63 -6.21 8.51
C VAL A 245 4.18 -6.91 9.73
N ARG A 246 4.26 -6.18 10.83
CA ARG A 246 4.69 -6.72 12.11
C ARG A 246 3.80 -7.89 12.52
N ARG A 247 4.41 -8.97 13.03
CA ARG A 247 3.76 -10.26 13.25
C ARG A 247 2.45 -10.15 14.03
N GLU A 248 2.40 -9.35 15.10
CA GLU A 248 1.20 -9.21 15.94
C GLU A 248 0.01 -8.53 15.24
N LEU A 249 0.24 -7.84 14.12
CA LEU A 249 -0.80 -7.15 13.36
C LEU A 249 -1.37 -7.99 12.21
N VAL A 250 -0.70 -9.09 11.83
CA VAL A 250 -1.10 -9.94 10.68
C VAL A 250 -2.54 -10.42 10.80
N GLN A 251 -2.97 -10.83 12.00
CA GLN A 251 -4.35 -11.28 12.28
C GLN A 251 -5.42 -10.20 12.07
N HIS A 252 -5.02 -8.94 11.96
CA HIS A 252 -5.91 -7.80 11.76
C HIS A 252 -5.90 -7.29 10.31
N ILE A 253 -5.07 -7.87 9.44
CA ILE A 253 -5.03 -7.61 8.00
C ILE A 253 -6.12 -8.40 7.30
N GLY A 254 -6.78 -7.79 6.33
CA GLY A 254 -7.80 -8.45 5.49
C GLY A 254 -8.15 -7.62 4.28
N HIS A 255 -9.01 -8.12 3.39
CA HIS A 255 -9.35 -7.47 2.12
C HIS A 255 -8.14 -7.17 1.22
N LEU A 256 -7.10 -8.00 1.33
CA LEU A 256 -5.89 -7.90 0.52
C LEU A 256 -6.22 -8.18 -0.95
N ARG A 257 -5.92 -7.23 -1.82
CA ARG A 257 -6.13 -7.30 -3.27
C ARG A 257 -5.03 -6.53 -3.98
N VAL A 258 -4.60 -7.01 -5.14
CA VAL A 258 -3.60 -6.34 -5.96
C VAL A 258 -4.21 -6.05 -7.34
N ALA A 259 -3.87 -4.91 -7.92
CA ALA A 259 -4.26 -4.53 -9.27
C ALA A 259 -3.06 -3.91 -10.00
N CYS A 260 -2.83 -4.33 -11.24
CA CYS A 260 -1.74 -3.85 -12.08
C CYS A 260 -2.30 -3.08 -13.28
N ILE A 261 -1.66 -1.95 -13.62
CA ILE A 261 -1.98 -1.17 -14.82
C ILE A 261 -0.66 -0.95 -15.57
N GLY A 262 -0.49 -1.59 -16.72
CA GLY A 262 0.64 -1.35 -17.63
C GLY A 262 0.40 -0.11 -18.50
N ARG A 263 1.44 0.70 -18.71
CA ARG A 263 1.43 1.98 -19.45
C ARG A 263 2.66 2.17 -20.36
N GLY A 264 3.44 1.11 -20.53
CA GLY A 264 4.71 1.12 -21.24
C GLY A 264 4.56 1.14 -22.75
N ILE A 265 5.37 0.33 -23.42
CA ILE A 265 5.33 0.23 -24.89
C ILE A 265 3.88 -0.04 -25.36
N MET A 266 3.48 0.63 -26.45
CA MET A 266 2.10 0.60 -26.98
C MET A 266 0.99 1.07 -26.02
N GLY A 267 1.33 1.66 -24.87
CA GLY A 267 0.37 2.20 -23.90
C GLY A 267 -0.25 1.17 -22.96
N TRP A 268 0.21 -0.09 -23.00
CA TRP A 268 -0.29 -1.16 -22.13
C TRP A 268 0.77 -2.15 -21.62
N LEU A 269 2.00 -2.19 -22.17
CA LEU A 269 3.06 -3.08 -21.66
C LEU A 269 3.49 -2.72 -20.23
N GLY A 270 3.91 -3.70 -19.43
CA GLY A 270 4.17 -3.53 -17.98
C GLY A 270 5.46 -2.80 -17.59
N ASN A 271 6.33 -2.43 -18.53
CA ASN A 271 7.61 -1.78 -18.21
C ASN A 271 7.48 -0.33 -17.70
N LYS A 272 6.28 0.24 -17.82
CA LYS A 272 5.80 1.45 -17.14
C LYS A 272 4.40 1.16 -16.63
N GLY A 273 3.94 1.93 -15.65
CA GLY A 273 2.61 1.77 -15.08
C GLY A 273 2.64 1.75 -13.56
N CYS A 274 1.75 0.98 -12.95
CA CYS A 274 1.69 0.86 -11.50
C CYS A 274 1.18 -0.49 -11.00
N ILE A 275 1.61 -0.84 -9.79
CA ILE A 275 1.03 -1.90 -8.97
C ILE A 275 0.35 -1.24 -7.77
N SER A 276 -0.94 -1.52 -7.59
CA SER A 276 -1.75 -1.02 -6.48
C SER A 276 -2.13 -2.16 -5.54
N VAL A 277 -1.83 -2.02 -4.25
CA VAL A 277 -2.18 -2.97 -3.19
C VAL A 277 -3.27 -2.35 -2.31
N SER A 278 -4.47 -2.94 -2.33
CA SER A 278 -5.55 -2.65 -1.39
C SER A 278 -5.45 -3.60 -0.20
N LEU A 279 -5.55 -3.10 1.02
CA LEU A 279 -5.78 -3.92 2.20
C LEU A 279 -6.56 -3.16 3.26
N SER A 280 -6.93 -3.84 4.34
CA SER A 280 -7.44 -3.20 5.56
C SER A 280 -6.62 -3.66 6.75
N LEU A 281 -6.34 -2.74 7.67
CA LEU A 281 -5.87 -3.02 9.00
C LEU A 281 -6.98 -2.62 9.98
N HIS A 282 -7.51 -3.59 10.72
CA HIS A 282 -8.71 -3.42 11.53
C HIS A 282 -9.89 -2.81 10.72
N ARG A 283 -10.33 -1.60 11.05
CA ARG A 283 -11.42 -0.88 10.38
C ARG A 283 -10.96 0.20 9.41
N THR A 284 -9.67 0.36 9.19
CA THR A 284 -9.15 1.34 8.24
C THR A 284 -8.68 0.63 6.98
N SER A 285 -9.10 1.16 5.83
CA SER A 285 -8.69 0.70 4.51
C SER A 285 -7.50 1.50 4.00
N PHE A 286 -6.56 0.79 3.37
CA PHE A 286 -5.31 1.31 2.84
C PHE A 286 -5.19 0.97 1.36
N CYS A 287 -4.67 1.90 0.57
CA CYS A 287 -4.18 1.63 -0.77
C CYS A 287 -2.74 2.13 -0.90
N PHE A 288 -1.84 1.22 -1.29
CA PHE A 288 -0.44 1.52 -1.58
C PHE A 288 -0.21 1.38 -3.08
N ILE A 289 0.36 2.40 -3.71
CA ILE A 289 0.61 2.40 -5.15
C ILE A 289 2.11 2.55 -5.39
N CYS A 290 2.72 1.61 -6.10
CA CYS A 290 4.08 1.69 -6.61
C CYS A 290 4.02 1.94 -8.11
N SER A 291 4.56 3.06 -8.61
CA SER A 291 4.51 3.39 -10.03
C SER A 291 5.88 3.66 -10.66
N HIS A 292 5.92 3.46 -11.98
CA HIS A 292 7.00 3.91 -12.85
C HIS A 292 6.35 4.63 -14.05
N LEU A 293 6.31 5.96 -13.99
CA LEU A 293 5.61 6.77 -15.00
C LEU A 293 6.47 7.02 -16.25
N ALA A 294 5.85 7.51 -17.32
CA ALA A 294 6.55 7.87 -18.56
C ALA A 294 7.80 8.75 -18.32
N SER A 295 8.94 8.29 -18.84
CA SER A 295 10.21 9.02 -18.80
C SER A 295 10.30 10.03 -19.94
N GLY A 296 11.30 10.92 -19.85
CA GLY A 296 11.57 11.92 -20.89
C GLY A 296 11.75 13.34 -20.31
N GLU A 297 12.52 14.15 -21.03
CA GLU A 297 12.92 15.52 -20.68
C GLU A 297 12.49 16.54 -21.74
N LYS A 298 11.77 16.10 -22.79
CA LYS A 298 11.25 17.02 -23.81
C LYS A 298 10.05 17.76 -23.23
N GLY A 299 9.84 19.00 -23.66
CA GLY A 299 8.63 19.75 -23.33
C GLY A 299 7.38 18.97 -23.74
N GLY A 300 6.40 18.87 -22.85
CA GLY A 300 5.18 18.08 -23.03
C GLY A 300 5.26 16.65 -22.50
N ASP A 301 6.45 16.13 -22.13
CA ASP A 301 6.56 14.80 -21.51
C ASP A 301 5.86 14.74 -20.14
N GLU A 302 5.74 15.87 -19.43
CA GLU A 302 4.95 16.01 -18.20
C GLU A 302 3.46 15.72 -18.40
N LEU A 303 2.91 16.01 -19.58
CA LEU A 303 1.52 15.71 -19.90
C LEU A 303 1.28 14.19 -20.03
N ARG A 304 2.29 13.44 -20.50
CA ARG A 304 2.21 11.97 -20.53
C ARG A 304 2.20 11.40 -19.11
N ARG A 305 3.03 11.93 -18.21
CA ARG A 305 3.01 11.53 -16.80
C ARG A 305 1.68 11.86 -16.11
N ASN A 306 1.12 13.04 -16.36
CA ASN A 306 -0.21 13.39 -15.86
C ASN A 306 -1.30 12.45 -16.39
N SER A 307 -1.20 12.06 -17.66
CA SER A 307 -2.10 11.09 -18.28
C SER A 307 -1.97 9.72 -17.62
N ASP A 308 -0.76 9.23 -17.39
CA ASP A 308 -0.53 7.96 -16.68
C ASP A 308 -1.15 7.97 -15.28
N VAL A 309 -0.97 9.05 -14.51
CA VAL A 309 -1.60 9.20 -13.18
C VAL A 309 -3.13 9.17 -13.29
N SER A 310 -3.69 9.90 -14.25
CA SER A 310 -5.14 9.97 -14.47
C SER A 310 -5.72 8.60 -14.86
N GLU A 311 -5.05 7.90 -15.75
CA GLU A 311 -5.44 6.57 -16.22
C GLU A 311 -5.33 5.54 -15.10
N THR A 312 -4.28 5.56 -14.28
CA THR A 312 -4.18 4.73 -13.07
C THR A 312 -5.38 4.98 -12.14
N LEU A 313 -5.66 6.22 -11.77
CA LEU A 313 -6.77 6.55 -10.86
C LEU A 313 -8.14 6.11 -11.41
N LYS A 314 -8.33 6.24 -12.72
CA LYS A 314 -9.58 5.92 -13.41
C LYS A 314 -9.77 4.41 -13.57
N HIS A 315 -8.72 3.70 -14.01
CA HIS A 315 -8.82 2.32 -14.46
C HIS A 315 -8.47 1.29 -13.39
N THR A 316 -7.69 1.62 -12.36
CA THR A 316 -7.49 0.69 -11.23
C THR A 316 -8.84 0.34 -10.61
N GLN A 317 -9.12 -0.96 -10.50
CA GLN A 317 -10.34 -1.48 -9.89
C GLN A 317 -10.04 -2.77 -9.13
N PHE A 318 -10.42 -2.80 -7.86
CA PHE A 318 -10.26 -3.97 -7.00
C PHE A 318 -11.52 -4.85 -7.04
N ARG A 319 -11.33 -6.17 -7.08
CA ARG A 319 -12.44 -7.14 -7.02
C ARG A 319 -13.26 -6.94 -5.74
N LYS A 320 -14.58 -7.10 -5.84
CA LYS A 320 -15.51 -7.03 -4.70
C LYS A 320 -15.51 -8.37 -3.97
N VAL A 321 -14.94 -8.41 -2.76
CA VAL A 321 -14.77 -9.66 -2.00
C VAL A 321 -15.95 -9.95 -1.08
N CYS A 322 -16.62 -8.93 -0.56
CA CYS A 322 -17.89 -9.12 0.15
C CYS A 322 -18.80 -7.88 0.07
N ARG A 323 -20.08 -8.10 0.34
CA ARG A 323 -21.10 -7.04 0.46
C ARG A 323 -21.54 -6.99 1.93
N ARG A 324 -21.12 -5.97 2.66
CA ARG A 324 -21.58 -5.74 4.04
C ARG A 324 -22.58 -4.58 4.06
N ALA A 325 -23.76 -4.81 4.63
CA ALA A 325 -24.67 -3.72 4.97
C ALA A 325 -23.96 -2.79 5.98
N GLY A 326 -23.71 -1.54 5.58
CA GLY A 326 -23.15 -0.50 6.46
C GLY A 326 -21.63 -0.27 6.40
N ARG A 327 -20.84 -1.01 5.61
CA ARG A 327 -19.43 -0.65 5.36
C ARG A 327 -19.06 -0.91 3.89
N ARG A 328 -18.80 0.16 3.15
CA ARG A 328 -18.37 0.09 1.74
C ARG A 328 -16.91 -0.33 1.71
N ILE A 329 -16.62 -1.49 1.15
CA ILE A 329 -15.24 -1.89 0.89
C ILE A 329 -14.78 -1.15 -0.36
N PRO A 330 -13.66 -0.42 -0.30
CA PRO A 330 -13.18 0.33 -1.45
C PRO A 330 -12.92 -0.59 -2.65
N VAL A 331 -13.35 -0.15 -3.82
CA VAL A 331 -13.09 -0.79 -5.12
C VAL A 331 -12.27 0.12 -6.05
N LYS A 332 -12.14 1.41 -5.73
CA LYS A 332 -11.26 2.37 -6.40
C LYS A 332 -10.20 2.91 -5.43
N ILE A 333 -9.10 3.44 -5.96
CA ILE A 333 -7.98 3.96 -5.15
C ILE A 333 -8.47 5.02 -4.15
N LEU A 334 -9.14 6.07 -4.64
CA LEU A 334 -9.59 7.20 -3.81
C LEU A 334 -10.80 6.91 -2.91
N GLU A 335 -11.32 5.68 -2.92
CA GLU A 335 -12.36 5.25 -1.95
C GLU A 335 -11.75 4.73 -0.65
N HIS A 336 -10.43 4.52 -0.59
CA HIS A 336 -9.75 4.06 0.63
C HIS A 336 -9.58 5.20 1.62
N ASP A 337 -9.58 4.86 2.91
CA ASP A 337 -9.42 5.84 3.99
C ASP A 337 -8.02 6.48 3.95
N ARG A 338 -7.01 5.69 3.57
CA ARG A 338 -5.59 6.06 3.59
C ARG A 338 -4.94 5.61 2.29
N VAL A 339 -4.31 6.52 1.56
CA VAL A 339 -3.64 6.20 0.30
C VAL A 339 -2.23 6.75 0.33
N ILE A 340 -1.25 5.90 -0.02
CA ILE A 340 0.15 6.31 -0.19
C ILE A 340 0.58 5.88 -1.58
N TRP A 341 1.09 6.83 -2.37
CA TRP A 341 1.60 6.62 -3.71
C TRP A 341 3.09 6.91 -3.71
N LEU A 342 3.88 5.91 -4.08
CA LEU A 342 5.33 5.94 -4.16
C LEU A 342 5.80 5.49 -5.54
N GLY A 343 6.99 5.91 -5.97
CA GLY A 343 7.55 5.43 -7.23
C GLY A 343 8.55 6.38 -7.87
N ASP A 344 9.11 5.93 -8.99
CA ASP A 344 9.74 6.80 -9.98
C ASP A 344 8.63 7.47 -10.81
N LEU A 345 8.27 8.68 -10.40
CA LEU A 345 7.27 9.50 -11.08
C LEU A 345 7.85 10.22 -12.30
N ASN A 346 9.17 10.19 -12.49
CA ASN A 346 9.89 10.69 -13.66
C ASN A 346 9.67 12.18 -14.03
N TYR A 347 9.03 12.99 -13.17
CA TYR A 347 8.95 14.44 -13.35
C TYR A 347 10.35 15.06 -13.28
N ARG A 348 10.58 16.09 -14.09
CA ARG A 348 11.90 16.72 -14.29
C ARG A 348 11.90 18.16 -13.78
N ILE A 349 13.05 18.81 -13.86
CA ILE A 349 13.20 20.24 -13.59
C ILE A 349 13.00 21.01 -14.89
N SER A 350 12.15 22.04 -14.85
CA SER A 350 11.89 22.96 -15.96
C SER A 350 12.95 24.06 -16.07
N LEU A 351 14.22 23.68 -16.13
CA LEU A 351 15.37 24.56 -16.31
C LEU A 351 16.35 23.95 -17.32
N SER A 352 17.21 24.80 -17.89
CA SER A 352 18.37 24.29 -18.62
C SER A 352 19.36 23.62 -17.65
N TYR A 353 20.16 22.68 -18.16
CA TYR A 353 21.21 22.04 -17.36
C TYR A 353 22.14 23.05 -16.67
N SER A 354 22.51 24.14 -17.36
CA SER A 354 23.42 25.17 -16.81
C SER A 354 22.80 25.92 -15.63
N GLU A 355 21.52 26.25 -15.71
CA GLU A 355 20.81 26.92 -14.61
C GLU A 355 20.62 25.97 -13.43
N THR A 356 20.24 24.72 -13.70
CA THR A 356 20.15 23.68 -12.67
C THR A 356 21.49 23.47 -11.98
N LYS A 357 22.59 23.39 -12.73
CA LYS A 357 23.94 23.21 -12.17
C LYS A 357 24.31 24.33 -11.20
N LYS A 358 24.03 25.58 -11.56
CA LYS A 358 24.28 26.72 -10.68
C LYS A 358 23.55 26.58 -9.34
N LEU A 359 22.27 26.25 -9.37
CA LEU A 359 21.48 26.06 -8.15
C LEU A 359 21.93 24.84 -7.33
N LEU A 360 22.42 23.78 -7.98
CA LEU A 360 23.01 22.62 -7.32
C LEU A 360 24.31 22.98 -6.60
N GLU A 361 25.21 23.73 -7.25
CA GLU A 361 26.48 24.18 -6.66
C GLU A 361 26.25 25.09 -5.43
N ASP A 362 25.20 25.91 -5.47
CA ASP A 362 24.77 26.77 -4.36
C ASP A 362 23.97 26.01 -3.27
N ASN A 363 23.70 24.71 -3.45
CA ASN A 363 22.78 23.91 -2.62
C ASN A 363 21.40 24.56 -2.42
N ASN A 364 20.94 25.35 -3.40
CA ASN A 364 19.70 26.11 -3.31
C ASN A 364 18.51 25.24 -3.74
N TRP A 365 18.18 24.25 -2.89
CA TRP A 365 17.10 23.29 -3.12
C TRP A 365 15.74 23.96 -3.25
N HIS A 366 15.52 25.05 -2.51
CA HIS A 366 14.26 25.78 -2.53
C HIS A 366 13.98 26.35 -3.92
N GLU A 367 14.90 27.14 -4.48
CA GLU A 367 14.72 27.73 -5.80
C GLU A 367 14.67 26.68 -6.92
N LEU A 368 15.47 25.63 -6.80
CA LEU A 368 15.44 24.52 -7.74
C LEU A 368 14.09 23.78 -7.72
N PHE A 369 13.51 23.58 -6.52
CA PHE A 369 12.21 22.92 -6.35
C PHE A 369 11.04 23.76 -6.88
N GLU A 370 11.14 25.10 -6.88
CA GLU A 370 10.15 25.95 -7.56
C GLU A 370 10.06 25.70 -9.07
N LYS A 371 11.03 24.98 -9.65
CA LYS A 371 11.06 24.57 -11.06
C LYS A 371 10.75 23.08 -11.26
N ASP A 372 10.41 22.35 -10.20
CA ASP A 372 10.00 20.94 -10.27
C ASP A 372 8.66 20.81 -11.01
N GLN A 373 8.63 20.00 -12.07
CA GLN A 373 7.41 19.80 -12.85
C GLN A 373 6.28 19.20 -12.00
N LEU A 374 6.54 18.25 -11.09
CA LEU A 374 5.47 17.67 -10.28
C LEU A 374 4.82 18.74 -9.39
N LYS A 375 5.61 19.60 -8.74
CA LYS A 375 5.12 20.74 -7.98
C LYS A 375 4.26 21.68 -8.86
N ILE A 376 4.79 22.12 -10.00
CA ILE A 376 4.09 23.01 -10.93
C ILE A 376 2.75 22.41 -11.40
N GLU A 377 2.75 21.14 -11.79
CA GLU A 377 1.55 20.45 -12.27
C GLU A 377 0.50 20.27 -11.16
N ARG A 378 0.94 20.05 -9.92
CA ARG A 378 0.07 19.93 -8.74
C ARG A 378 -0.56 21.26 -8.35
N GLU A 379 0.23 22.32 -8.30
CA GLU A 379 -0.24 23.68 -7.96
C GLU A 379 -1.23 24.20 -9.00
N ALA A 380 -1.02 23.86 -10.27
CA ALA A 380 -1.97 24.15 -11.33
C ALA A 380 -3.22 23.23 -11.32
N GLY A 381 -3.30 22.26 -10.41
CA GLY A 381 -4.43 21.34 -10.27
C GLY A 381 -4.58 20.34 -11.42
N ARG A 382 -3.54 20.13 -12.23
CA ARG A 382 -3.55 19.22 -13.40
C ARG A 382 -3.29 17.76 -13.05
N VAL A 383 -2.63 17.51 -11.92
CA VAL A 383 -2.32 16.16 -11.43
C VAL A 383 -2.37 16.12 -9.90
N PHE A 384 -2.62 14.94 -9.32
CA PHE A 384 -2.57 14.72 -7.87
C PHE A 384 -3.39 15.75 -7.04
N LYS A 385 -4.54 16.18 -7.56
CA LYS A 385 -5.44 17.12 -6.86
C LYS A 385 -5.88 16.54 -5.51
N GLY A 386 -5.65 17.29 -4.43
CA GLY A 386 -5.98 16.87 -3.06
C GLY A 386 -4.98 15.91 -2.43
N TRP A 387 -3.86 15.62 -3.08
CA TRP A 387 -2.76 14.84 -2.50
C TRP A 387 -1.73 15.74 -1.83
N ASN A 388 -1.11 15.21 -0.79
CA ASN A 388 -0.06 15.85 -0.02
C ASN A 388 1.30 15.24 -0.36
N GLU A 389 2.34 16.04 -0.21
CA GLU A 389 3.73 15.61 -0.29
C GLU A 389 4.54 16.36 0.77
N GLY A 390 5.53 15.71 1.35
CA GLY A 390 6.45 16.33 2.29
C GLY A 390 7.28 17.41 1.63
N LYS A 391 7.76 18.35 2.45
CA LYS A 391 8.79 19.27 1.99
C LYS A 391 10.06 18.49 1.67
N ILE A 392 10.66 18.79 0.52
CA ILE A 392 11.91 18.19 0.08
C ILE A 392 13.06 19.06 0.58
N TYR A 393 13.95 18.47 1.36
CA TYR A 393 15.17 19.10 1.88
C TYR A 393 16.44 18.34 1.47
N PHE A 394 16.33 17.47 0.47
CA PHE A 394 17.41 16.63 -0.03
C PHE A 394 17.67 16.90 -1.51
N ALA A 395 18.90 16.63 -1.95
CA ALA A 395 19.32 16.84 -3.33
C ALA A 395 18.55 15.95 -4.32
N PRO A 396 18.45 16.34 -5.62
CA PRO A 396 17.85 15.52 -6.66
C PRO A 396 18.36 14.08 -6.69
N THR A 397 17.44 13.14 -6.89
CA THR A 397 17.69 11.68 -6.77
C THR A 397 18.20 11.05 -8.06
N TYR A 398 18.10 11.76 -9.18
CA TYR A 398 18.47 11.32 -10.52
C TYR A 398 19.19 12.44 -11.27
N LYS A 399 20.09 12.22 -12.24
CA LYS A 399 20.74 10.95 -12.64
C LYS A 399 22.19 10.98 -12.19
N TYR A 400 22.61 9.99 -11.41
CA TYR A 400 23.99 9.86 -10.98
C TYR A 400 24.84 9.09 -11.98
N SER A 401 26.14 9.36 -11.98
CA SER A 401 27.11 8.47 -12.62
C SER A 401 27.22 7.18 -11.80
N ASN A 402 27.56 6.07 -12.47
CA ASN A 402 27.66 4.76 -11.81
C ASN A 402 28.61 4.81 -10.60
N ASN A 403 28.17 4.28 -9.46
CA ASN A 403 28.93 4.22 -8.21
C ASN A 403 29.56 5.57 -7.79
N SER A 404 28.88 6.70 -8.01
CA SER A 404 29.41 8.04 -7.76
C SER A 404 28.36 8.99 -7.19
N ASP A 405 28.81 10.03 -6.48
CA ASP A 405 27.99 11.16 -6.02
C ASP A 405 27.93 12.31 -7.05
N THR A 406 28.62 12.15 -8.17
CA THR A 406 28.61 13.09 -9.30
C THR A 406 27.42 12.85 -10.21
N TYR A 407 26.71 13.90 -10.60
CA TYR A 407 25.62 13.79 -11.57
C TYR A 407 26.15 13.42 -12.97
N ALA A 408 25.38 12.63 -13.70
CA ALA A 408 25.77 12.12 -15.00
C ALA A 408 25.97 13.24 -16.03
N GLY A 409 27.19 13.33 -16.57
CA GLY A 409 27.55 14.29 -17.62
C GLY A 409 28.30 15.54 -17.15
N GLU A 410 28.70 15.61 -15.88
CA GLU A 410 29.44 16.74 -15.29
C GLU A 410 30.85 16.98 -15.92
N GLY A 411 31.39 16.01 -16.66
CA GLY A 411 32.66 16.12 -17.40
C GLY A 411 32.58 15.81 -18.90
N ALA A 412 31.38 15.71 -19.49
CA ALA A 412 31.22 15.29 -20.87
C ALA A 412 31.26 16.48 -21.86
N THR A 413 32.08 16.37 -22.91
CA THR A 413 32.16 17.35 -24.02
C THR A 413 30.92 17.34 -24.93
N SER A 414 30.10 16.28 -24.88
CA SER A 414 28.91 16.10 -25.74
C SER A 414 27.60 16.27 -24.99
N LYS A 415 26.75 17.19 -25.48
CA LYS A 415 25.38 17.44 -24.98
C LYS A 415 24.47 16.20 -25.02
N LYS A 416 24.76 15.18 -25.85
CA LYS A 416 23.88 14.01 -26.05
C LYS A 416 23.80 13.04 -24.85
N LYS A 417 24.79 13.04 -23.95
CA LYS A 417 24.84 12.16 -22.76
C LYS A 417 24.44 12.85 -21.46
N ARG A 418 24.15 14.15 -21.50
CA ARG A 418 23.87 14.96 -20.32
C ARG A 418 22.38 14.89 -19.96
N ARG A 419 22.07 14.66 -18.68
CA ARG A 419 20.71 14.68 -18.14
C ARG A 419 20.64 15.72 -17.04
N THR A 420 19.60 16.54 -17.02
CA THR A 420 19.40 17.50 -15.93
C THR A 420 19.01 16.73 -14.67
N PRO A 421 19.68 16.98 -13.54
CA PRO A 421 19.29 16.38 -12.27
C PRO A 421 17.85 16.70 -11.90
N ALA A 422 17.13 15.73 -11.33
CA ALA A 422 15.71 15.84 -10.99
C ALA A 422 15.30 14.97 -9.79
N TRP A 423 14.23 15.37 -9.11
CA TRP A 423 13.53 14.55 -8.12
C TRP A 423 12.51 13.65 -8.83
N CYS A 424 12.99 12.55 -9.38
CA CYS A 424 12.15 11.56 -10.06
C CYS A 424 11.38 10.68 -9.07
N ASP A 425 12.02 10.34 -7.95
CA ASP A 425 11.54 9.37 -6.95
C ASP A 425 10.76 10.09 -5.85
N ARG A 426 9.46 9.82 -5.71
CA ARG A 426 8.55 10.63 -4.88
C ARG A 426 7.59 9.77 -4.05
N ILE A 427 7.15 10.31 -2.93
CA ILE A 427 6.14 9.69 -2.05
C ILE A 427 5.07 10.73 -1.67
N LEU A 428 3.83 10.48 -2.09
CA LEU A 428 2.65 11.30 -1.85
C LEU A 428 1.60 10.53 -1.06
N TRP A 429 0.68 11.23 -0.41
CA TRP A 429 -0.45 10.60 0.30
C TRP A 429 -1.76 11.37 0.16
N ASN A 430 -2.86 10.65 0.33
CA ASN A 430 -4.22 11.19 0.33
C ASN A 430 -5.06 10.51 1.44
N GLY A 431 -6.02 11.26 1.97
CA GLY A 431 -6.86 10.85 3.10
C GLY A 431 -6.45 11.51 4.42
N ASP A 432 -7.39 11.54 5.35
CA ASP A 432 -7.22 12.18 6.66
C ASP A 432 -6.39 11.31 7.62
N GLY A 433 -5.97 11.87 8.76
CA GLY A 433 -5.35 11.09 9.83
C GLY A 433 -4.03 10.42 9.42
N ILE A 434 -3.33 10.97 8.44
CA ILE A 434 -1.97 10.63 8.02
C ILE A 434 -1.06 11.81 8.36
N VAL A 435 -0.01 11.56 9.14
CA VAL A 435 1.03 12.54 9.44
C VAL A 435 2.36 11.98 8.97
N GLN A 436 3.02 12.66 8.04
CA GLN A 436 4.38 12.31 7.64
C GLN A 436 5.37 12.82 8.69
N LEU A 437 6.18 11.91 9.24
CA LEU A 437 7.21 12.19 10.23
C LEU A 437 8.57 12.50 9.59
N SER A 438 8.91 11.81 8.50
CA SER A 438 10.15 12.00 7.79
C SER A 438 9.96 11.83 6.29
N TYR A 439 10.81 12.50 5.52
CA TYR A 439 10.92 12.36 4.07
C TYR A 439 12.37 12.60 3.68
N ILE A 440 13.08 11.51 3.39
CA ILE A 440 14.54 11.51 3.25
C ILE A 440 14.96 10.75 2.00
N ARG A 441 16.17 11.05 1.55
CA ARG A 441 16.88 10.32 0.53
C ARG A 441 17.97 9.47 1.21
N GLY A 442 18.15 8.24 0.77
CA GLY A 442 19.30 7.41 1.14
C GLY A 442 20.47 7.56 0.17
N GLU A 443 21.67 7.18 0.59
CA GLU A 443 22.91 7.50 -0.13
C GLU A 443 23.50 6.33 -0.93
N SER A 444 22.76 5.23 -1.05
CA SER A 444 23.21 4.05 -1.82
C SER A 444 23.54 4.40 -3.27
N LYS A 445 24.74 4.00 -3.71
CA LYS A 445 25.28 4.25 -5.05
C LYS A 445 25.05 3.08 -6.01
N PHE A 446 24.24 2.11 -5.61
CA PHE A 446 23.95 0.89 -6.37
C PHE A 446 23.19 1.17 -7.69
N SER A 447 22.56 2.33 -7.82
CA SER A 447 21.82 2.77 -8.99
C SER A 447 22.20 4.20 -9.37
N ASP A 448 21.85 4.61 -10.60
CA ASP A 448 21.86 6.01 -11.01
C ASP A 448 20.73 6.83 -10.36
N HIS A 449 19.86 6.18 -9.59
CA HIS A 449 18.94 6.79 -8.65
C HIS A 449 19.34 6.55 -7.19
N ARG A 450 19.04 7.54 -6.35
CA ARG A 450 19.11 7.41 -4.88
C ARG A 450 17.75 6.97 -4.32
N PRO A 451 17.70 6.03 -3.35
CA PRO A 451 16.46 5.61 -2.71
C PRO A 451 15.79 6.78 -1.97
N VAL A 452 14.45 6.75 -1.90
CA VAL A 452 13.65 7.74 -1.16
C VAL A 452 12.75 7.03 -0.17
N CYS A 453 12.72 7.53 1.06
CA CYS A 453 12.01 6.93 2.18
C CYS A 453 11.13 7.97 2.88
N ALA A 454 9.97 7.55 3.35
CA ALA A 454 9.08 8.35 4.17
C ALA A 454 8.49 7.52 5.31
N VAL A 455 8.40 8.11 6.48
CA VAL A 455 7.73 7.51 7.63
C VAL A 455 6.44 8.27 7.92
N PHE A 456 5.36 7.53 8.18
CA PHE A 456 4.05 8.07 8.52
C PHE A 456 3.56 7.54 9.85
N VAL A 457 2.81 8.35 10.58
CA VAL A 457 1.89 7.89 11.62
C VAL A 457 0.48 8.02 11.08
N VAL A 458 -0.28 6.93 11.16
CA VAL A 458 -1.62 6.83 10.59
C VAL A 458 -2.62 6.40 11.65
N GLU A 459 -3.77 7.08 11.70
CA GLU A 459 -4.89 6.69 12.55
C GLU A 459 -5.65 5.49 12.00
N VAL A 460 -5.79 4.46 12.84
CA VAL A 460 -6.43 3.18 12.54
C VAL A 460 -7.61 2.94 13.49
N GLY A 461 -8.80 2.73 12.94
CA GLY A 461 -10.00 2.42 13.73
C GLY A 461 -10.00 0.96 14.20
N VAL A 462 -10.22 0.73 15.49
CA VAL A 462 -10.20 -0.61 16.12
C VAL A 462 -11.57 -0.93 16.72
N ASN A 463 -11.98 -2.21 16.72
CA ASN A 463 -13.17 -2.63 17.45
C ASN A 463 -12.89 -2.64 18.96
N ASP A 464 -13.88 -2.25 19.76
CA ASP A 464 -13.82 -2.44 21.22
C ASP A 464 -14.20 -3.89 21.54
N ASP A 465 -13.26 -4.72 21.98
CA ASP A 465 -13.52 -6.12 22.37
C ASP A 465 -14.24 -6.24 23.73
N ARG A 466 -14.55 -5.12 24.40
CA ARG A 466 -15.22 -5.11 25.71
C ARG A 466 -16.64 -5.67 25.71
N SER A 467 -17.29 -5.82 24.54
CA SER A 467 -18.64 -6.40 24.48
C SER A 467 -18.69 -7.93 24.51
N LYS A 468 -17.55 -8.64 24.54
CA LYS A 468 -17.53 -10.11 24.61
C LYS A 468 -17.57 -10.70 26.02
N ASN A 469 -17.44 -9.87 27.07
CA ASN A 469 -17.37 -10.35 28.46
C ASN A 469 -18.62 -10.02 29.31
N LEU A 470 -19.73 -9.56 28.72
CA LEU A 470 -20.98 -9.29 29.46
C LEU A 470 -22.20 -9.97 28.80
N THR A 471 -22.19 -11.29 28.71
CA THR A 471 -23.44 -12.07 28.62
C THR A 471 -23.28 -13.42 29.30
N THR A 472 -23.28 -13.42 30.63
CA THR A 472 -23.94 -14.47 31.42
C THR A 472 -24.59 -13.83 32.65
N PRO A 473 -25.91 -13.69 32.65
CA PRO A 473 -26.68 -13.79 33.89
C PRO A 473 -27.42 -15.12 33.86
N ASN A 474 -26.84 -16.12 34.52
CA ASN A 474 -27.60 -17.26 35.02
C ASN A 474 -28.47 -16.73 36.18
N MET A 475 -29.72 -16.41 35.91
CA MET A 475 -30.77 -16.34 36.93
C MET A 475 -32.03 -16.99 36.37
N ARG A 476 -32.14 -18.30 36.58
CA ARG A 476 -33.44 -18.95 36.73
C ARG A 476 -33.91 -18.67 38.15
N VAL A 477 -34.93 -17.85 38.30
CA VAL A 477 -35.76 -17.87 39.51
C VAL A 477 -37.20 -18.00 39.01
N GLY A 478 -37.82 -19.11 39.42
CA GLY A 478 -39.17 -19.49 39.03
C GLY A 478 -40.20 -18.52 39.57
N ALA A 479 -41.22 -18.26 38.76
CA ALA A 479 -42.43 -17.61 39.18
C ALA A 479 -43.49 -18.70 39.34
N GLU A 480 -43.71 -19.17 40.57
CA GLU A 480 -44.99 -19.77 41.00
C GLU A 480 -45.18 -19.52 42.51
N GLU A 481 -46.46 -19.30 42.86
CA GLU A 481 -47.09 -19.26 44.20
C GLU A 481 -46.79 -18.11 45.17
N ILE A 482 -47.69 -17.12 45.18
CA ILE A 482 -48.14 -16.48 46.43
C ILE A 482 -49.67 -16.44 46.41
N LEU A 483 -50.30 -17.39 47.11
CA LEU A 483 -51.63 -17.26 47.67
C LEU A 483 -51.60 -17.69 49.14
N ASN A 484 -52.23 -16.83 49.96
CA ASN A 484 -52.70 -17.05 51.33
C ASN A 484 -51.67 -17.30 52.45
N SER A 485 -51.50 -16.29 53.31
CA SER A 485 -52.18 -16.28 54.62
C SER A 485 -51.74 -15.08 55.47
N ARG A 486 -52.71 -14.30 55.94
CA ARG A 486 -52.88 -13.87 57.34
C ARG A 486 -53.99 -12.82 57.41
N GLY A 487 -55.15 -13.26 57.89
CA GLY A 487 -56.13 -12.36 58.48
C GLY A 487 -55.73 -11.94 59.89
N GLY A 488 -56.43 -10.93 60.40
CA GLY A 488 -56.66 -10.77 61.83
C GLY A 488 -56.39 -9.38 62.40
N SER A 489 -57.49 -8.68 62.70
CA SER A 489 -57.75 -7.95 63.95
C SER A 489 -57.62 -6.42 63.98
N CYS A 490 -58.78 -5.76 63.86
CA CYS A 490 -59.39 -4.75 64.73
C CYS A 490 -60.17 -3.70 63.93
#